data_AF-A0A8R1DSD8-F1
#
_entry.id   AF-A0A8R1DSD8-F1
#
_cell.length_a   1.000
_cell.length_b   1.000
_cell.length_c   1.000
_cell.angle_alpha   90.00
_cell.angle_beta   90.00
_cell.angle_gamma   90.00
#
_symmetry.space_group_name_H-M   'P 1'
#
loop_
_entity.id
_entity.type
_entity.pdbx_description
1 polymer ?
#
loop_
_entity_poly.entity_id
_entity_poly.type
_entity_poly.pdbx_seq_one_letter_code
_entity_poly.pdbx_strand_id
1 'polypeptide(L)'
;MPLPIQHSADRSVIACATDEAAVNCWPASRLTDRREMLVAVTLISLIVGAAHQLLMFDKVEDDHACLLAMCDADSGCVPLGCAVDQFDRIGCGYFRLNIYQFQQCYQPGKKDDETENEAWMNCAQDYQCSASCIRTLASKFRVKCYGKSDCETFARIHDGGANGCRDRNTIGYWKRVRDSCGSECSKPIFVRHF
;
A
#
# COMPACT_ATOMS: atom_id res chain seq x y z
N MET A 1 -46.90 73.05 -11.24
CA MET A 1 -47.34 71.78 -10.59
C MET A 1 -46.44 70.64 -11.10
N PRO A 2 -46.19 69.59 -10.30
CA PRO A 2 -44.86 69.18 -9.81
C PRO A 2 -44.10 68.09 -10.61
N LEU A 3 -42.89 67.81 -10.11
CA LEU A 3 -41.72 67.03 -10.60
C LEU A 3 -41.88 65.47 -10.61
N PRO A 4 -40.80 64.64 -10.68
CA PRO A 4 -40.37 63.77 -11.79
C PRO A 4 -40.43 62.27 -11.38
N ILE A 5 -39.72 61.33 -12.05
CA ILE A 5 -38.98 60.18 -11.43
C ILE A 5 -38.33 59.30 -12.54
N GLN A 6 -37.29 58.57 -12.12
CA GLN A 6 -36.08 58.10 -12.80
C GLN A 6 -36.12 56.67 -13.36
N HIS A 7 -35.11 56.39 -14.19
CA HIS A 7 -34.29 55.17 -14.37
C HIS A 7 -34.83 53.74 -14.13
N SER A 8 -34.51 52.89 -15.12
CA SER A 8 -33.84 51.58 -15.04
C SER A 8 -34.46 50.46 -14.19
N ALA A 9 -34.75 49.30 -14.81
CA ALA A 9 -34.01 48.05 -14.55
C ALA A 9 -34.69 46.81 -15.16
N ASP A 10 -33.82 45.89 -15.57
CA ASP A 10 -33.91 44.44 -15.72
C ASP A 10 -35.25 43.72 -15.50
N ARG A 11 -35.59 42.88 -16.49
CA ARG A 11 -36.77 42.03 -16.53
C ARG A 11 -36.42 40.63 -15.97
N SER A 12 -36.50 40.46 -14.65
CA SER A 12 -36.44 39.14 -14.00
C SER A 12 -37.80 38.44 -14.09
N VAL A 13 -37.82 37.24 -14.67
CA VAL A 13 -39.03 36.43 -14.84
C VAL A 13 -39.32 35.66 -13.55
N ILE A 14 -40.45 35.95 -12.90
CA ILE A 14 -40.95 35.26 -11.71
C ILE A 14 -42.07 34.30 -12.14
N ALA A 15 -41.97 33.03 -11.77
CA ALA A 15 -43.05 32.06 -11.96
C ALA A 15 -43.85 31.93 -10.65
N CYS A 16 -45.15 32.18 -10.71
CA CYS A 16 -46.06 31.99 -9.57
C CYS A 16 -47.19 31.03 -9.99
N ALA A 17 -47.54 30.11 -9.10
CA ALA A 17 -48.72 29.27 -9.23
C ALA A 17 -49.83 29.82 -8.32
N THR A 18 -51.08 29.73 -8.77
CA THR A 18 -52.25 30.21 -8.04
C THR A 18 -53.03 29.03 -7.48
N ASP A 19 -53.05 28.88 -6.16
CA ASP A 19 -54.07 28.10 -5.45
C ASP A 19 -54.76 29.02 -4.43
N GLU A 20 -56.06 28.78 -4.23
CA GLU A 20 -57.10 29.69 -3.70
C GLU A 20 -56.93 30.28 -2.28
N ALA A 21 -55.73 30.34 -1.70
CA ALA A 21 -55.54 31.01 -0.41
C ALA A 21 -54.20 31.71 -0.17
N ALA A 22 -53.19 31.60 -1.06
CA ALA A 22 -51.96 32.39 -0.93
C ALA A 22 -51.14 32.36 -2.23
N VAL A 23 -50.68 33.54 -2.68
CA VAL A 23 -49.69 33.63 -3.76
C VAL A 23 -48.30 33.33 -3.16
N ASN A 24 -47.89 32.07 -3.22
CA ASN A 24 -46.54 31.66 -2.86
C ASN A 24 -45.62 31.78 -4.08
N CYS A 25 -45.05 32.96 -4.30
CA CYS A 25 -44.00 33.14 -5.29
C CYS A 25 -42.67 32.70 -4.66
N TRP A 26 -42.15 31.55 -5.12
CA TRP A 26 -40.79 31.15 -4.79
C TRP A 26 -39.85 31.83 -5.77
N PRO A 27 -38.69 32.35 -5.34
CA PRO A 27 -37.64 32.67 -6.30
C PRO A 27 -37.35 31.37 -7.04
N ALA A 28 -37.58 31.35 -8.35
CA ALA A 28 -37.11 30.25 -9.20
C ALA A 28 -35.63 30.13 -8.86
N SER A 29 -35.28 29.05 -8.14
CA SER A 29 -33.92 28.83 -7.69
C SER A 29 -33.08 28.94 -8.93
N ARG A 30 -32.31 30.03 -8.95
CA ARG A 30 -31.50 30.45 -10.08
C ARG A 30 -30.70 29.21 -10.41
N LEU A 31 -30.97 28.64 -11.60
CA LEU A 31 -30.15 27.60 -12.22
C LEU A 31 -28.72 27.87 -11.78
N THR A 32 -28.19 27.01 -10.92
CA THR A 32 -26.85 27.09 -10.34
C THR A 32 -25.92 27.64 -11.42
N ASP A 33 -25.45 28.87 -11.21
CA ASP A 33 -24.71 29.61 -12.23
C ASP A 33 -23.59 28.70 -12.71
N ARG A 34 -23.50 28.45 -14.02
CA ARG A 34 -22.48 27.56 -14.61
C ARG A 34 -21.09 27.93 -14.11
N ARG A 35 -20.87 29.21 -13.78
CA ARG A 35 -19.63 29.73 -13.23
C ARG A 35 -19.37 29.26 -11.80
N GLU A 36 -20.39 29.28 -10.93
CA GLU A 36 -20.32 28.75 -9.56
C GLU A 36 -20.13 27.22 -9.57
N MET A 37 -20.80 26.52 -10.50
CA MET A 37 -20.60 25.09 -10.70
C MET A 37 -19.17 24.77 -11.17
N LEU A 38 -18.62 25.57 -12.10
CA LEU A 38 -17.24 25.40 -12.58
C LEU A 38 -16.22 25.63 -11.47
N VAL A 39 -16.44 26.68 -10.66
CA VAL A 39 -15.59 27.00 -9.50
C VAL A 39 -15.65 25.86 -8.47
N ALA A 40 -16.83 25.35 -8.15
CA ALA A 40 -16.98 24.22 -7.23
C ALA A 40 -16.28 22.95 -7.76
N VAL A 41 -16.45 22.61 -9.04
CA VAL A 41 -15.79 21.44 -9.66
C VAL A 41 -14.27 21.59 -9.63
N THR A 42 -13.73 22.76 -9.99
CA THR A 42 -12.27 23.00 -9.97
C THR A 42 -11.69 22.94 -8.56
N LEU A 43 -12.38 23.49 -7.55
CA LEU A 43 -11.98 23.39 -6.14
C LEU A 43 -12.02 21.94 -5.63
N ILE A 44 -13.06 21.17 -5.97
CA ILE A 44 -13.15 19.76 -5.61
C ILE A 44 -12.02 18.96 -6.27
N SER A 45 -11.72 19.20 -7.56
CA SER A 45 -10.61 18.52 -8.24
C SER A 45 -9.24 18.84 -7.61
N LEU A 46 -9.00 20.08 -7.18
CA LEU A 46 -7.78 20.47 -6.45
C LEU A 46 -7.68 19.77 -5.09
N ILE A 47 -8.78 19.71 -4.35
CA ILE A 47 -8.83 19.04 -3.04
C ILE A 47 -8.62 17.53 -3.18
N VAL A 48 -9.26 16.90 -4.17
CA VAL A 48 -9.09 15.45 -4.45
C VAL A 48 -7.67 15.14 -4.93
N GLY A 49 -7.06 16.01 -5.75
CA GLY A 49 -5.68 15.87 -6.20
C GLY A 49 -4.66 15.99 -5.05
N ALA A 50 -4.82 16.97 -4.17
CA ALA A 50 -3.98 17.13 -2.99
C ALA A 50 -4.16 15.99 -1.97
N ALA A 51 -5.38 15.49 -1.80
CA ALA A 51 -5.66 14.35 -0.92
C ALA A 51 -5.09 13.02 -1.45
N HIS A 52 -5.05 12.81 -2.77
CA HIS A 52 -4.42 11.63 -3.35
C HIS A 52 -2.92 11.57 -3.06
N GLN A 53 -2.22 12.71 -3.02
CA GLN A 53 -0.79 12.74 -2.67
C GLN A 53 -0.52 12.37 -1.20
N LEU A 54 -1.49 12.55 -0.30
CA LEU A 54 -1.35 12.26 1.13
C LEU A 54 -1.70 10.80 1.50
N LEU A 55 -2.34 10.05 0.59
CA LEU A 55 -2.77 8.67 0.82
C LEU A 55 -1.98 7.62 0.03
N MET A 56 -0.92 8.01 -0.68
CA MET A 56 0.03 7.06 -1.25
C MET A 56 0.87 6.47 -0.12
N PHE A 57 0.34 5.48 0.61
CA PHE A 57 1.20 4.39 1.04
C PHE A 57 1.57 3.67 -0.24
N ASP A 58 2.80 3.91 -0.72
CA ASP A 58 3.34 3.25 -1.91
C ASP A 58 3.32 1.74 -1.64
N LYS A 59 2.26 1.06 -2.08
CA LYS A 59 2.31 -0.39 -2.19
C LYS A 59 3.47 -0.68 -3.12
N VAL A 60 4.35 -1.57 -2.68
CA VAL A 60 5.46 -1.98 -3.53
C VAL A 60 4.89 -2.88 -4.59
N GLU A 61 4.96 -2.44 -5.84
CA GLU A 61 4.41 -3.17 -7.00
C GLU A 61 5.50 -3.67 -7.96
N ASP A 62 6.74 -3.21 -7.80
CA ASP A 62 7.83 -3.43 -8.75
C ASP A 62 8.85 -4.51 -8.30
N ASP A 63 8.37 -5.70 -7.93
CA ASP A 63 9.25 -6.84 -7.62
C ASP A 63 8.70 -8.18 -8.17
N HIS A 64 9.47 -9.25 -8.06
CA HIS A 64 9.05 -10.59 -8.44
C HIS A 64 7.79 -10.99 -7.65
N ALA A 65 6.79 -11.53 -8.35
CA ALA A 65 5.49 -11.90 -7.76
C ALA A 65 5.59 -12.75 -6.49
N CYS A 66 6.64 -13.57 -6.39
CA CYS A 66 6.96 -14.32 -5.17
C CYS A 66 7.19 -13.42 -3.95
N LEU A 67 8.06 -12.40 -4.07
CA LEU A 67 8.39 -11.49 -2.98
C LEU A 67 7.20 -10.62 -2.61
N LEU A 68 6.42 -10.16 -3.60
CA LEU A 68 5.17 -9.45 -3.38
C LEU A 68 4.16 -10.31 -2.61
N ALA A 69 4.00 -11.58 -2.98
CA ALA A 69 3.11 -12.51 -2.28
C ALA A 69 3.57 -12.84 -0.85
N MET A 70 4.87 -12.94 -0.60
CA MET A 70 5.43 -13.08 0.75
C MET A 70 5.15 -11.83 1.59
N CYS A 71 5.43 -10.65 1.03
CA CYS A 71 5.20 -9.35 1.65
C CYS A 71 3.72 -9.17 2.05
N ASP A 72 2.81 -9.50 1.14
CA ASP A 72 1.36 -9.48 1.38
C ASP A 72 0.94 -10.47 2.49
N ALA A 73 1.47 -11.69 2.46
CA ALA A 73 1.17 -12.71 3.47
C ALA A 73 1.65 -12.33 4.89
N ASP A 74 2.73 -11.55 4.99
CA ASP A 74 3.37 -11.18 6.26
C ASP A 74 2.77 -9.90 6.88
N SER A 75 2.45 -8.92 6.03
CA SER A 75 2.07 -7.58 6.48
C SER A 75 0.96 -6.91 5.67
N GLY A 76 0.43 -7.52 4.62
CA GLY A 76 -0.37 -6.81 3.60
C GLY A 76 0.49 -5.88 2.74
N CYS A 77 1.79 -6.18 2.69
CA CYS A 77 2.85 -5.40 2.07
C CYS A 77 2.89 -3.93 2.48
N VAL A 78 2.89 -3.70 3.80
CA VAL A 78 3.05 -2.38 4.43
C VAL A 78 4.04 -2.46 5.60
N PRO A 79 4.73 -1.35 5.96
CA PRO A 79 5.77 -1.36 6.99
C PRO A 79 5.16 -1.37 8.41
N LEU A 80 4.59 -2.51 8.79
CA LEU A 80 4.03 -2.70 10.13
C LEU A 80 5.14 -2.65 11.17
N GLY A 81 4.89 -2.01 12.31
CA GLY A 81 5.80 -2.11 13.45
C GLY A 81 6.02 -3.57 13.90
N CYS A 82 6.84 -3.75 14.93
CA CYS A 82 7.14 -5.08 15.44
C CYS A 82 5.94 -5.69 16.18
N ALA A 83 5.72 -6.99 15.97
CA ALA A 83 4.77 -7.77 16.75
C ALA A 83 5.32 -9.17 17.03
N VAL A 84 4.79 -9.78 18.08
CA VAL A 84 5.10 -11.16 18.46
C VAL A 84 4.10 -12.09 17.78
N ASP A 85 4.59 -13.19 17.19
CA ASP A 85 3.74 -14.22 16.60
C ASP A 85 3.26 -15.26 17.63
N GLN A 86 2.45 -16.21 17.18
CA GLN A 86 1.92 -17.30 18.02
C GLN A 86 2.98 -18.24 18.63
N PHE A 87 4.25 -18.11 18.22
CA PHE A 87 5.38 -18.91 18.68
C PHE A 87 6.37 -18.07 19.51
N ASP A 88 5.93 -16.90 19.99
CA ASP A 88 6.73 -15.97 20.79
C ASP A 88 7.96 -15.40 20.04
N ARG A 89 7.88 -15.36 18.70
CA ARG A 89 8.93 -14.78 17.84
C ARG A 89 8.55 -13.36 17.46
N ILE A 90 9.48 -12.42 17.65
CA ILE A 90 9.28 -11.03 17.23
C ILE A 90 9.68 -10.83 15.76
N GLY A 91 8.79 -10.22 14.98
CA GLY A 91 9.02 -9.87 13.58
C GLY A 91 8.50 -8.47 13.26
N CYS A 92 9.24 -7.74 12.41
CA CYS A 92 8.95 -6.34 12.07
C CYS A 92 8.79 -6.13 10.56
N GLY A 93 8.05 -5.08 10.19
CA GLY A 93 7.99 -4.52 8.86
C GLY A 93 7.37 -5.40 7.78
N TYR A 94 7.78 -5.13 6.54
CA TYR A 94 7.16 -5.68 5.33
C TYR A 94 7.09 -7.21 5.32
N PHE A 95 8.15 -7.87 5.80
CA PHE A 95 8.28 -9.33 5.79
C PHE A 95 8.23 -9.95 7.19
N ARG A 96 7.78 -9.21 8.23
CA ARG A 96 7.89 -9.66 9.63
C ARG A 96 9.30 -10.20 9.95
N LEU A 97 10.32 -9.52 9.43
CA LEU A 97 11.72 -9.93 9.52
C LEU A 97 12.13 -10.00 10.99
N ASN A 98 12.71 -11.12 11.42
CA ASN A 98 13.23 -11.24 12.78
C ASN A 98 14.73 -10.85 12.86
N ILE A 99 15.21 -10.50 14.05
CA ILE A 99 16.59 -10.03 14.22
C ILE A 99 17.64 -11.10 13.86
N TYR A 100 17.36 -12.38 14.11
CA TYR A 100 18.28 -13.47 13.77
C TYR A 100 18.45 -13.62 12.25
N GLN A 101 17.38 -13.42 11.48
CA GLN A 101 17.42 -13.36 10.03
C GLN A 101 18.26 -12.17 9.55
N PHE A 102 18.06 -11.00 10.17
CA PHE A 102 18.85 -9.80 9.87
C PHE A 102 20.36 -10.02 10.08
N GLN A 103 20.73 -10.63 11.21
CA GLN A 103 22.11 -11.06 11.47
C GLN A 103 22.63 -12.03 10.38
N GLN A 104 21.81 -13.01 9.99
CA GLN A 104 22.20 -14.04 9.03
C GLN A 104 22.33 -13.54 7.59
N CYS A 105 21.67 -12.44 7.25
CA CYS A 105 21.79 -11.77 5.94
C CYS A 105 22.84 -10.65 5.94
N TYR A 106 23.74 -10.64 6.93
CA TYR A 106 24.86 -9.69 7.02
C TYR A 106 24.45 -8.25 7.32
N GLN A 107 23.32 -8.06 8.00
CA GLN A 107 22.90 -6.77 8.57
C GLN A 107 22.90 -5.61 7.55
N PRO A 108 22.20 -5.76 6.39
CA PRO A 108 22.25 -4.77 5.32
C PRO A 108 21.80 -3.39 5.82
N GLY A 109 22.49 -2.34 5.37
CA GLY A 109 22.17 -0.96 5.71
C GLY A 109 22.61 -0.49 7.09
N LYS A 110 23.12 -1.39 7.96
CA LYS A 110 23.61 -1.03 9.29
C LYS A 110 24.80 -0.07 9.21
N LYS A 111 24.74 1.04 9.94
CA LYS A 111 25.86 1.97 10.12
C LYS A 111 26.73 1.60 11.33
N ASP A 112 27.93 2.17 11.39
CA ASP A 112 28.90 1.91 12.46
C ASP A 112 28.43 2.43 13.83
N ASP A 113 27.65 3.51 13.84
CA ASP A 113 27.08 4.16 15.03
C ASP A 113 25.71 3.60 15.45
N GLU A 114 25.09 2.76 14.63
CA GLU A 114 23.80 2.13 14.93
C GLU A 114 23.96 0.85 15.73
N THR A 115 23.08 0.65 16.71
CA THR A 115 22.92 -0.65 17.34
C THR A 115 22.31 -1.64 16.36
N GLU A 116 22.50 -2.93 16.61
CA GLU A 116 21.91 -3.98 15.77
C GLU A 116 20.37 -3.93 15.76
N ASN A 117 19.75 -3.63 16.90
CA ASN A 117 18.29 -3.50 17.01
C ASN A 117 17.78 -2.34 16.15
N GLU A 118 18.43 -1.17 16.21
CA GLU A 118 18.04 -0.02 15.39
C GLU A 118 18.17 -0.32 13.90
N ALA A 119 19.30 -0.88 13.49
CA ALA A 119 19.53 -1.24 12.09
C ALA A 119 18.55 -2.31 11.59
N TRP A 120 18.24 -3.31 12.42
CA TRP A 120 17.23 -4.34 12.09
C TRP A 120 15.86 -3.71 11.89
N MET A 121 15.41 -2.87 12.84
CA MET A 121 14.11 -2.21 12.73
C MET A 121 14.04 -1.30 11.50
N ASN A 122 15.08 -0.50 11.25
CA ASN A 122 15.15 0.36 10.07
C ASN A 122 15.09 -0.46 8.78
N CYS A 123 15.85 -1.55 8.69
CA CYS A 123 15.86 -2.42 7.52
C CYS A 123 14.53 -3.15 7.33
N ALA A 124 13.88 -3.59 8.40
CA ALA A 124 12.59 -4.25 8.33
C ALA A 124 11.48 -3.31 7.81
N GLN A 125 11.54 -2.04 8.20
CA GLN A 125 10.62 -0.99 7.75
C GLN A 125 10.91 -0.47 6.33
N ASP A 126 12.03 -0.86 5.72
CA ASP A 126 12.38 -0.54 4.35
C ASP A 126 12.19 -1.79 3.47
N TYR A 127 11.34 -1.70 2.45
CA TYR A 127 11.04 -2.86 1.61
C TYR A 127 12.29 -3.39 0.91
N GLN A 128 13.11 -2.49 0.34
CA GLN A 128 14.25 -2.90 -0.47
C GLN A 128 15.34 -3.56 0.39
N CYS A 129 15.60 -3.02 1.57
CA CYS A 129 16.51 -3.60 2.55
C CYS A 129 16.05 -4.98 3.01
N SER A 130 14.79 -5.09 3.45
CA SER A 130 14.22 -6.35 3.91
C SER A 130 14.13 -7.40 2.79
N ALA A 131 13.68 -7.04 1.59
CA ALA A 131 13.64 -7.94 0.44
C ALA A 131 15.05 -8.40 0.01
N SER A 132 16.06 -7.52 0.08
CA SER A 132 17.47 -7.88 -0.14
C SER A 132 17.98 -8.88 0.91
N CYS A 133 17.60 -8.70 2.18
CA CYS A 133 17.88 -9.65 3.24
C CYS A 133 17.25 -11.03 2.96
N ILE A 134 15.97 -11.08 2.55
CA ILE A 134 15.29 -12.33 2.16
C ILE A 134 16.00 -13.03 1.01
N ARG A 135 16.36 -12.31 -0.07
CA ARG A 135 17.15 -12.85 -1.19
C ARG A 135 18.47 -13.46 -0.73
N THR A 136 19.16 -12.77 0.18
CA THR A 136 20.44 -13.23 0.74
C THR A 136 20.27 -14.53 1.53
N LEU A 137 19.26 -14.61 2.40
CA LEU A 137 18.98 -15.84 3.17
C LEU A 137 18.60 -17.00 2.26
N ALA A 138 17.74 -16.75 1.27
CA ALA A 138 17.32 -17.75 0.30
C ALA A 138 18.53 -18.29 -0.47
N SER A 139 19.40 -17.41 -0.97
CA SER A 139 20.64 -17.79 -1.65
C SER A 139 21.58 -18.59 -0.75
N LYS A 140 21.81 -18.12 0.48
CA LYS A 140 22.68 -18.73 1.48
C LYS A 140 22.25 -20.16 1.85
N PHE A 141 20.95 -20.39 1.99
CA PHE A 141 20.41 -21.68 2.44
C PHE A 141 19.80 -22.53 1.32
N ARG A 142 19.84 -22.09 0.05
CA ARG A 142 19.24 -22.79 -1.11
C ARG A 142 19.63 -24.26 -1.22
N VAL A 143 20.88 -24.59 -0.83
CA VAL A 143 21.41 -25.96 -0.89
C VAL A 143 20.68 -26.93 0.05
N LYS A 144 19.85 -26.43 0.97
CA LYS A 144 19.00 -27.25 1.83
C LYS A 144 17.59 -27.46 1.25
N CYS A 145 17.31 -26.88 0.09
CA CYS A 145 16.01 -26.86 -0.59
C CYS A 145 16.04 -27.54 -1.96
N TYR A 146 16.88 -28.57 -2.17
CA TYR A 146 16.95 -29.29 -3.44
C TYR A 146 15.57 -29.79 -3.91
N GLY A 147 15.30 -29.61 -5.21
CA GLY A 147 14.04 -30.02 -5.84
C GLY A 147 12.86 -29.06 -5.60
N LYS A 148 13.09 -27.92 -4.95
CA LYS A 148 12.07 -26.87 -4.77
C LYS A 148 12.25 -25.77 -5.81
N SER A 149 11.16 -25.10 -6.16
CA SER A 149 11.24 -23.88 -6.98
C SER A 149 11.96 -22.77 -6.22
N ASP A 150 12.39 -21.73 -6.93
CA ASP A 150 12.98 -20.55 -6.29
C ASP A 150 12.00 -19.93 -5.29
N CYS A 151 10.73 -19.76 -5.67
CA CYS A 151 9.77 -19.16 -4.74
C CYS A 151 9.48 -20.04 -3.52
N GLU A 152 9.35 -21.37 -3.67
CA GLU A 152 9.19 -22.24 -2.51
C GLU A 152 10.42 -22.17 -1.59
N THR A 153 11.61 -22.07 -2.19
CA THR A 153 12.87 -21.90 -1.44
C THR A 153 12.86 -20.61 -0.62
N PHE A 154 12.51 -19.49 -1.23
CA PHE A 154 12.39 -18.20 -0.56
C PHE A 154 11.37 -18.24 0.58
N ALA A 155 10.14 -18.64 0.29
CA ALA A 155 9.05 -18.63 1.25
C ALA A 155 9.34 -19.54 2.46
N ARG A 156 9.87 -20.74 2.22
CA ARG A 156 10.11 -21.70 3.30
C ARG A 156 11.35 -21.37 4.12
N ILE A 157 12.41 -20.83 3.52
CA ILE A 157 13.58 -20.33 4.27
C ILE A 157 13.21 -19.12 5.11
N HIS A 158 12.33 -18.26 4.62
CA HIS A 158 11.82 -17.13 5.39
C HIS A 158 11.04 -17.58 6.63
N ASP A 159 10.05 -18.45 6.45
CA ASP A 159 9.17 -18.88 7.56
C ASP A 159 9.87 -19.80 8.59
N GLY A 160 10.78 -20.66 8.13
CA GLY A 160 11.42 -21.71 8.95
C GLY A 160 12.94 -21.61 9.08
N GLY A 161 13.56 -20.52 8.62
CA GLY A 161 15.01 -20.34 8.64
C GLY A 161 15.77 -21.35 7.77
N ALA A 162 17.03 -21.61 8.12
CA ALA A 162 17.95 -22.40 7.30
C ALA A 162 17.47 -23.82 6.95
N ASN A 163 16.60 -24.42 7.77
CA ASN A 163 16.05 -25.77 7.54
C ASN A 163 14.58 -25.73 7.11
N GLY A 164 14.02 -24.56 6.79
CA GLY A 164 12.60 -24.39 6.52
C GLY A 164 12.06 -25.27 5.39
N CYS A 165 12.85 -25.57 4.36
CA CYS A 165 12.47 -26.50 3.29
C CYS A 165 12.32 -27.97 3.72
N ARG A 166 12.81 -28.33 4.90
CA ARG A 166 12.67 -29.67 5.50
C ARG A 166 11.64 -29.69 6.62
N ASP A 167 11.29 -28.53 7.17
CA ASP A 167 10.25 -28.40 8.19
C ASP A 167 8.86 -28.44 7.55
N ARG A 168 8.00 -29.36 8.01
CA ARG A 168 6.62 -29.47 7.54
C ARG A 168 5.74 -28.31 7.98
N ASN A 169 6.11 -27.59 9.04
CA ASN A 169 5.35 -26.46 9.56
C ASN A 169 5.30 -25.29 8.54
N THR A 170 6.32 -25.18 7.68
CA THR A 170 6.39 -24.12 6.66
C THR A 170 5.54 -24.37 5.40
N ILE A 171 4.93 -25.56 5.28
CA ILE A 171 4.08 -25.90 4.14
C ILE A 171 2.83 -24.99 4.10
N GLY A 172 2.28 -24.65 5.28
CA GLY A 172 1.13 -23.77 5.39
C GLY A 172 1.42 -22.37 4.86
N TYR A 173 2.58 -21.81 5.24
CA TYR A 173 3.05 -20.52 4.73
C TYR A 173 3.25 -20.55 3.21
N TRP A 174 3.99 -21.54 2.72
CA TRP A 174 4.23 -21.70 1.28
C TRP A 174 2.93 -21.81 0.48
N LYS A 175 1.95 -22.58 0.98
CA LYS A 175 0.64 -22.70 0.31
C LYS A 175 -0.02 -21.33 0.15
N ARG A 176 -0.03 -20.47 1.18
CA ARG A 176 -0.61 -19.13 1.09
C ARG A 176 0.11 -18.26 0.05
N VAL A 177 1.44 -18.24 0.08
CA VAL A 177 2.25 -17.48 -0.90
C VAL A 177 1.95 -17.95 -2.32
N ARG A 178 2.03 -19.26 -2.57
CA ARG A 178 1.78 -19.87 -3.87
C ARG A 178 0.37 -19.56 -4.39
N ASP A 179 -0.63 -19.65 -3.53
CA ASP A 179 -2.02 -19.41 -3.91
C ASP A 179 -2.25 -17.91 -4.26
N SER A 180 -1.46 -16.98 -3.68
CA SER A 180 -1.52 -15.54 -3.97
C SER A 180 -0.93 -15.16 -5.34
N CYS A 181 0.26 -15.65 -5.67
CA CYS A 181 0.96 -15.35 -6.93
C CYS A 181 0.58 -16.27 -8.11
N GLY A 182 -0.09 -17.41 -7.85
CA GLY A 182 -0.45 -18.39 -8.87
C GLY A 182 0.74 -18.90 -9.70
N SER A 183 0.60 -18.89 -11.03
CA SER A 183 1.63 -19.36 -11.96
C SER A 183 2.91 -18.52 -11.93
N GLU A 184 2.82 -17.25 -11.52
CA GLU A 184 3.96 -16.31 -11.49
C GLU A 184 5.04 -16.75 -10.50
N CYS A 185 4.70 -17.50 -9.46
CA CYS A 185 5.67 -18.08 -8.53
C CYS A 185 6.57 -19.17 -9.12
N SER A 186 6.25 -19.67 -10.31
CA SER A 186 7.07 -20.66 -11.00
C SER A 186 8.17 -20.02 -11.84
N LYS A 187 8.13 -18.69 -12.03
CA LYS A 187 9.16 -17.97 -12.77
C LYS A 187 10.49 -17.97 -11.99
N PRO A 188 11.63 -18.13 -12.67
CA PRO A 188 12.94 -18.10 -12.01
C PRO A 188 13.20 -16.74 -11.36
N ILE A 189 13.68 -16.75 -10.11
CA ILE A 189 14.09 -15.54 -9.38
C ILE A 189 15.60 -15.37 -9.51
N PHE A 190 16.35 -16.47 -9.44
CA PHE A 190 17.78 -16.46 -9.71
C PHE A 190 18.03 -16.48 -11.22
N VAL A 191 17.90 -15.33 -11.87
CA VAL A 191 18.42 -15.16 -13.24
C VAL A 191 19.94 -15.28 -13.17
N ARG A 192 20.48 -16.37 -13.72
CA ARG A 192 21.90 -16.48 -14.02
C ARG A 192 22.18 -15.56 -15.21
N HIS A 193 22.79 -14.42 -14.96
CA HIS A 193 23.51 -13.71 -16.02
C HIS A 193 24.70 -14.59 -16.38
N PHE A 194 24.63 -15.24 -17.53
CA PHE A 194 25.75 -15.94 -18.16
C PHE A 194 26.54 -14.95 -19.02
#